data_AF-A0A932G2Z6-F1
#
_entry.id   AF-A0A932G2Z6-F1
#
_cell.length_a   1.000
_cell.length_b   1.000
_cell.length_c   1.000
_cell.angle_alpha   90.00
_cell.angle_beta   90.00
_cell.angle_gamma   90.00
#
_symmetry.space_group_name_H-M   'P 1'
#
loop_
_entity.id
_entity.type
_entity.pdbx_description
1 polymer ?
#
loop_
_entity_poly.entity_id
_entity_poly.type
_entity_poly.pdbx_seq_one_letter_code
_entity_poly.pdbx_strand_id
1 'polypeptide(L)'
;MNLDVLAAQLAQLLTTSDKGELEEIVRRWRQTAASPGQRELMEKMGDQVLALKSAFDLASEPPSREELEVALGMMLRLAASGGDAVR
;
A
#
# COMPACT_ATOMS: atom_id res chain seq x y z
N MET A 1 -2.57 14.94 -4.63
CA MET A 1 -2.89 13.93 -3.59
C MET A 1 -1.87 14.08 -2.48
N ASN A 2 -2.30 14.29 -1.24
CA ASN A 2 -1.36 14.44 -0.12
C ASN A 2 -0.83 13.05 0.27
N LEU A 3 0.50 12.86 0.25
CA LEU A 3 1.14 11.57 0.55
C LEU A 3 0.86 11.11 1.98
N ASP A 4 0.69 12.05 2.92
CA ASP A 4 0.34 11.73 4.31
C ASP A 4 -1.07 11.12 4.39
N VAL A 5 -2.01 11.63 3.58
CA VAL A 5 -3.37 11.09 3.47
C VAL A 5 -3.37 9.69 2.82
N LEU A 6 -2.47 9.44 1.87
CA LEU A 6 -2.28 8.09 1.31
C LEU A 6 -1.70 7.14 2.35
N ALA A 7 -0.69 7.56 3.10
CA ALA A 7 -0.07 6.77 4.16
C ALA A 7 -1.09 6.35 5.22
N ALA A 8 -1.89 7.30 5.72
CA ALA A 8 -2.93 7.04 6.71
C ALA A 8 -4.00 6.05 6.21
N GLN A 9 -4.40 6.16 4.93
CA GLN A 9 -5.36 5.22 4.33
C GLN A 9 -4.78 3.81 4.19
N LEU A 10 -3.51 3.68 3.78
CA LEU A 10 -2.85 2.38 3.67
C LEU A 10 -2.62 1.74 5.04
N ALA A 11 -2.21 2.52 6.04
CA ALA A 11 -2.06 2.06 7.42
C ALA A 11 -3.39 1.56 8.00
N GLN A 12 -4.47 2.33 7.79
CA GLN A 12 -5.82 1.91 8.15
C GLN A 12 -6.18 0.59 7.46
N LEU A 13 -5.99 0.52 6.15
CA LEU A 13 -6.33 -0.65 5.34
C LEU A 13 -5.61 -1.93 5.83
N LEU A 14 -4.31 -1.84 6.09
CA LEU A 14 -3.49 -2.97 6.54
C LEU A 14 -3.81 -3.45 7.96
N THR A 15 -4.25 -2.54 8.83
CA THR A 15 -4.54 -2.86 10.24
C THR A 15 -5.95 -3.37 10.45
N THR A 16 -6.94 -2.91 9.68
CA THR A 16 -8.34 -3.29 9.90
C THR A 16 -8.89 -4.32 8.95
N SER A 17 -8.16 -4.67 7.89
CA SER A 17 -8.63 -5.67 6.93
C SER A 17 -7.90 -6.99 7.13
N ASP A 18 -8.61 -8.10 6.98
CA ASP A 18 -7.96 -9.40 6.84
C ASP A 18 -7.40 -9.60 5.42
N LYS A 19 -6.65 -10.68 5.22
CA LYS A 19 -6.02 -10.96 3.93
C LYS A 19 -7.04 -11.16 2.80
N GLY A 20 -8.17 -11.81 3.06
CA GLY A 20 -9.20 -12.07 2.04
C GLY A 20 -9.90 -10.77 1.62
N GLU A 21 -10.16 -9.88 2.57
CA GLU A 21 -10.69 -8.55 2.28
C GLU A 21 -9.73 -7.72 1.43
N LEU A 22 -8.43 -7.76 1.74
CA LEU A 22 -7.42 -7.08 0.94
C LEU A 22 -7.29 -7.66 -0.47
N GLU A 23 -7.38 -8.99 -0.62
CA GLU A 23 -7.40 -9.64 -1.93
C GLU A 23 -8.58 -9.15 -2.78
N GLU A 24 -9.76 -9.01 -2.16
CA GLU A 24 -10.95 -8.48 -2.83
C GLU A 24 -10.79 -7.01 -3.24
N ILE A 25 -10.21 -6.17 -2.37
CA ILE A 25 -9.94 -4.76 -2.66
C ILE A 25 -8.96 -4.63 -3.82
N VAL A 26 -7.85 -5.38 -3.77
CA VAL A 26 -6.84 -5.41 -4.82
C VAL A 26 -7.44 -5.91 -6.15
N ARG A 27 -8.28 -6.94 -6.10
CA ARG A 27 -9.01 -7.44 -7.28
C ARG A 27 -9.86 -6.33 -7.91
N ARG A 28 -10.60 -5.56 -7.11
CA ARG A 28 -11.42 -4.43 -7.59
C ARG A 28 -10.56 -3.34 -8.21
N TRP A 29 -9.44 -2.97 -7.60
CA TRP A 29 -8.52 -1.97 -8.18
C TRP A 29 -8.08 -2.34 -9.59
N ARG A 30 -7.69 -3.62 -9.80
CA ARG A 30 -7.29 -4.15 -11.12
C ARG A 30 -8.42 -4.09 -12.15
N GLN A 31 -9.65 -4.35 -11.73
CA GLN A 31 -10.84 -4.29 -12.58
C GLN A 31 -11.23 -2.85 -12.94
N THR A 32 -10.99 -1.88 -12.05
CA THR A 32 -11.32 -0.47 -12.26
C THR A 32 -10.24 0.32 -13.02
N ALA A 33 -9.12 -0.30 -13.38
CA ALA A 33 -8.04 0.36 -14.10
C ALA A 33 -8.49 0.79 -15.52
N ALA A 34 -8.34 2.08 -15.82
CA ALA A 34 -8.75 2.71 -17.07
C ALA A 34 -7.74 2.55 -18.21
N SER A 35 -6.51 2.10 -17.90
CA SER A 35 -5.46 1.87 -18.91
C SER A 35 -4.55 0.69 -18.54
N PRO A 36 -3.82 0.11 -19.51
CA PRO A 36 -2.85 -0.96 -19.25
C PRO A 36 -1.76 -0.54 -18.24
N GLY A 37 -1.19 0.66 -18.39
CA GLY A 37 -0.18 1.16 -17.44
C GLY A 37 -0.74 1.38 -16.04
N GLN A 38 -1.98 1.85 -15.93
CA GLN A 38 -2.65 1.94 -14.62
C GLN A 38 -2.90 0.56 -14.01
N ARG A 39 -3.23 -0.45 -14.85
CA ARG A 39 -3.42 -1.82 -14.39
C ARG A 39 -2.13 -2.41 -13.81
N GLU A 40 -1.00 -2.28 -14.51
CA GLU A 40 0.30 -2.74 -14.02
C GLU A 40 0.70 -2.06 -12.69
N LEU A 41 0.43 -0.76 -12.57
CA LEU A 41 0.67 -0.03 -11.33
C LEU A 41 -0.19 -0.58 -10.17
N MET A 42 -1.48 -0.80 -10.42
CA MET A 42 -2.41 -1.34 -9.42
C MET A 42 -2.08 -2.78 -9.04
N GLU A 43 -1.57 -3.58 -9.99
CA GLU A 43 -1.07 -4.93 -9.73
C GLU A 43 0.13 -4.90 -8.79
N LYS A 44 1.18 -4.13 -9.13
CA LYS A 44 2.39 -4.00 -8.28
C LYS A 44 2.06 -3.51 -6.89
N MET A 45 1.21 -2.48 -6.78
CA MET A 45 0.78 -1.94 -5.50
C MET A 45 -0.02 -2.97 -4.70
N GLY A 46 -0.95 -3.67 -5.35
CA GLY A 46 -1.75 -4.71 -4.71
C GLY A 46 -0.90 -5.87 -4.19
N ASP A 47 0.07 -6.32 -4.96
CA ASP A 47 0.98 -7.40 -4.55
C ASP A 47 1.83 -6.98 -3.34
N GLN A 48 2.29 -5.73 -3.29
CA GLN A 48 3.01 -5.18 -2.13
C GLN A 48 2.13 -5.11 -0.87
N VAL A 49 0.87 -4.69 -1.00
CA VAL A 49 -0.09 -4.65 0.12
C VAL A 49 -0.34 -6.05 0.68
N LEU A 50 -0.54 -7.04 -0.19
CA LEU A 50 -0.76 -8.43 0.22
C LEU A 50 0.49 -9.06 0.86
N ALA A 51 1.67 -8.72 0.36
CA ALA A 51 2.94 -9.15 0.95
C ALA A 51 3.13 -8.56 2.36
N LEU A 52 2.86 -7.26 2.54
CA LEU A 52 2.92 -6.60 3.85
C LEU A 52 1.94 -7.22 4.83
N LYS A 53 0.68 -7.43 4.42
CA LYS A 53 -0.32 -8.11 5.27
C LYS A 53 0.16 -9.49 5.70
N SER A 54 0.66 -10.28 4.76
CA SER A 54 1.16 -11.62 5.07
C SER A 54 2.34 -11.58 6.04
N ALA A 55 3.22 -10.56 5.94
CA ALA A 55 4.31 -10.38 6.90
C ALA A 55 3.80 -10.01 8.30
N PHE A 56 2.75 -9.18 8.40
CA PHE A 56 2.15 -8.80 9.69
C PHE A 56 1.41 -9.96 10.34
N ASP A 57 0.70 -10.76 9.55
CA ASP A 57 -0.01 -11.95 10.07
C ASP A 57 0.97 -13.03 10.60
N LEU A 58 2.22 -13.01 10.13
CA LEU A 58 3.30 -13.89 10.61
C LEU A 58 4.11 -13.29 11.77
N ALA A 59 4.01 -11.99 12.01
CA ALA A 59 4.74 -11.32 13.06
C ALA A 59 4.11 -11.60 14.42
N SER A 60 4.95 -11.92 15.42
CA SER A 60 4.46 -12.08 16.80
C SER A 60 3.92 -10.77 17.39
N GLU A 61 4.44 -9.64 16.89
CA GLU A 61 4.00 -8.30 17.24
C GLU A 61 3.87 -7.49 15.93
N PRO A 62 2.67 -7.41 15.33
CA PRO A 62 2.45 -6.60 14.15
C PRO A 62 2.52 -5.11 14.53
N PRO A 63 2.99 -4.25 13.61
CA PRO A 63 3.10 -2.81 13.88
C PRO A 63 1.74 -2.16 14.13
N SER A 64 1.72 -1.15 15.00
CA SER A 64 0.52 -0.35 15.25
C SER A 64 0.13 0.45 14.00
N ARG A 65 -1.12 0.94 13.97
CA ARG A 65 -1.60 1.84 12.92
C ARG A 65 -0.74 3.10 12.82
N GLU A 66 -0.40 3.71 13.95
CA GLU A 66 0.44 4.92 13.96
C GLU A 66 1.86 4.62 13.44
N GLU A 67 2.44 3.49 13.83
CA GLU A 67 3.77 3.08 13.36
C GLU A 67 3.80 2.86 11.85
N LEU A 68 2.75 2.23 11.32
CA LEU A 68 2.57 2.04 9.89
C LEU A 68 2.38 3.35 9.14
N GLU A 69 1.58 4.27 9.67
CA GLU A 69 1.35 5.57 9.05
C GLU A 69 2.67 6.35 8.91
N VAL A 70 3.50 6.35 9.95
CA VAL A 70 4.82 6.98 9.94
C VAL A 70 5.75 6.30 8.93
N ALA A 71 5.86 4.97 8.97
CA ALA A 71 6.74 4.21 8.09
C ALA A 71 6.36 4.38 6.61
N LEU A 72 5.07 4.23 6.29
CA LEU A 72 4.54 4.40 4.93
C LEU A 72 4.71 5.84 4.45
N GLY A 73 4.47 6.83 5.32
CA GLY A 73 4.70 8.25 4.99
C GLY A 73 6.16 8.55 4.65
N MET A 74 7.13 7.95 5.36
CA MET A 74 8.54 8.07 5.01
C MET A 74 8.85 7.41 3.66
N MET A 75 8.39 6.18 3.44
CA MET A 75 8.63 5.44 2.19
C MET A 75 8.04 6.15 0.97
N LEU A 76 6.82 6.67 1.08
CA LEU A 76 6.14 7.41 0.01
C LEU A 76 6.87 8.70 -0.34
N ARG A 77 7.36 9.45 0.67
CA ARG A 77 8.17 10.66 0.44
C ARG A 77 9.50 10.35 -0.22
N LEU A 78 10.17 9.27 0.18
CA LEU A 78 11.40 8.80 -0.45
C LEU A 78 11.16 8.39 -1.91
N ALA A 79 10.09 7.65 -2.19
CA ALA A 79 9.73 7.24 -3.55
C ALA A 79 9.38 8.44 -4.44
N ALA A 80 8.67 9.44 -3.91
CA ALA A 80 8.33 10.66 -4.64
C ALA A 80 9.56 11.54 -4.93
N SER A 81 10.52 11.60 -3.99
CA SER A 81 11.74 12.39 -4.13
C SER A 81 12.79 11.70 -5.01
N GLY A 82 12.81 10.36 -5.02
CA GLY A 82 13.73 9.56 -5.86
C GLY A 82 13.34 9.49 -7.34
N GLY A 83 12.10 9.86 -7.69
CA GLY A 83 11.63 9.93 -9.07
C GLY A 83 12.11 11.16 -9.87
N ASP A 84 12.76 12.13 -9.21
CA ASP A 84 13.24 13.38 -9.83
C ASP A 84 14.74 13.35 -10.17
N ALA A 85 15.48 12.32 -9.71
CA ALA A 85 16.92 12.18 -9.96
C ALA A 85 17.28 11.41 -11.25
N VAL A 86 16.27 10.97 -12.00
CA VAL A 86 16.41 10.31 -13.31
C VAL A 86 15.48 11.00 -14.31
N ARG A 87 15.77 12.27 -14.60
CA ARG A 87 15.28 12.99 -15.77
C ARG A 87 16.40 13.82 -16.38
#